data_AF-A0A9W9QHN7-F1
#
_entry.id   AF-A0A9W9QHN7-F1
#
_cell.length_a   1.000
_cell.length_b   1.000
_cell.length_c   1.000
_cell.angle_alpha   90.00
_cell.angle_beta   90.00
_cell.angle_gamma   90.00
#
_symmetry.space_group_name_H-M   'P 1'
#
loop_
_entity.id
_entity.type
_entity.pdbx_description
1 polymer ?
#
loop_
_entity_poly.entity_id
_entity_poly.type
_entity_poly.pdbx_seq_one_letter_code
_entity_poly.pdbx_strand_id
1 'polypeptide(L)'
;MYKTPGEEKDIVREGLLYLNRTSSSRIFDSFVEQYDQNYPQVHAEVQVLEHFHQKKLSFADNDRFIACSKSACLCCELYFKHHPARMVLPSSHRKVWTRWSPPAVKAFTKDDMATREQIQIMSKITQDLRDQIIDQVLRRSQASRWHPDSMTCITETISGGNIKLLDEQHISENSCGKSVANSLNSPETGERGGLDQELDSDDGGVSIDL
;
A
#
# COMPACT_ATOMS: atom_id res chain seq x y z
N MET A 1 -10.17 -18.89 -26.95
CA MET A 1 -10.84 -18.18 -28.06
C MET A 1 -10.63 -16.70 -27.79
N TYR A 2 -9.62 -16.09 -28.41
CA TYR A 2 -9.24 -14.71 -28.13
C TYR A 2 -10.27 -13.77 -28.75
N LYS A 3 -10.94 -12.97 -27.93
CA LYS A 3 -11.91 -11.96 -28.37
C LYS A 3 -11.17 -10.84 -29.10
N THR A 4 -11.83 -10.18 -30.04
CA THR A 4 -11.22 -9.05 -30.75
C THR A 4 -10.97 -7.89 -29.78
N PRO A 5 -9.96 -7.03 -30.01
CA PRO A 5 -9.61 -5.93 -29.08
C PRO A 5 -10.78 -4.98 -28.73
N GLY A 6 -11.78 -4.87 -29.61
CA GLY A 6 -12.99 -4.08 -29.35
C GLY A 6 -13.93 -4.74 -28.33
N GLU A 7 -14.14 -6.05 -28.44
CA GLU A 7 -15.05 -6.81 -27.56
C GLU A 7 -14.53 -6.86 -26.12
N GLU A 8 -13.21 -6.97 -25.93
CA GLU A 8 -12.61 -6.95 -24.59
C GLU A 8 -12.83 -5.60 -23.89
N LYS A 9 -12.62 -4.50 -24.62
CA LYS A 9 -12.83 -3.15 -24.10
C LYS A 9 -14.26 -2.94 -23.62
N ASP A 10 -15.24 -3.43 -24.37
CA ASP A 10 -16.66 -3.30 -24.01
C ASP A 10 -16.99 -4.14 -22.76
N ILE A 11 -16.44 -5.36 -22.65
CA ILE A 11 -16.62 -6.20 -21.45
C ILE A 11 -16.01 -5.54 -20.22
N VAL A 12 -14.80 -5.01 -20.34
CA VAL A 12 -14.13 -4.31 -19.22
C VAL A 12 -14.94 -3.08 -18.82
N ARG A 13 -15.43 -2.30 -19.79
CA ARG A 13 -16.28 -1.14 -19.53
C ARG A 13 -17.54 -1.52 -18.75
N GLU A 14 -18.28 -2.51 -19.24
CA GLU A 14 -19.52 -2.95 -18.60
C GLU A 14 -19.26 -3.51 -17.20
N GLY A 15 -18.17 -4.27 -17.03
CA GLY A 15 -17.80 -4.79 -15.72
C GLY A 15 -17.38 -3.71 -14.72
N LEU A 16 -16.67 -2.67 -15.17
CA LEU A 16 -16.35 -1.50 -14.33
C LEU A 16 -17.62 -0.75 -13.89
N LEU A 17 -18.58 -0.55 -14.79
CA LEU A 17 -19.87 0.07 -14.46
C LEU A 17 -20.68 -0.79 -13.48
N TYR A 18 -20.65 -2.11 -13.64
CA TYR A 18 -21.28 -3.05 -12.73
C TYR A 18 -20.67 -2.97 -11.31
N LEU A 19 -19.34 -2.97 -11.20
CA LEU A 19 -18.66 -2.83 -9.92
C LEU A 19 -19.03 -1.49 -9.25
N ASN A 20 -18.96 -0.38 -10.00
CA ASN A 20 -19.31 0.94 -9.47
C ASN A 20 -20.76 1.04 -8.95
N ARG A 21 -21.72 0.36 -9.62
CA ARG A 21 -23.13 0.34 -9.19
C ARG A 21 -23.36 -0.54 -7.96
N THR A 22 -22.62 -1.65 -7.85
CA THR A 22 -22.85 -2.67 -6.82
C THR A 22 -22.14 -2.32 -5.50
N SER A 23 -21.14 -1.45 -5.54
CA SER A 23 -20.47 -0.97 -4.34
C SER A 23 -21.37 -0.05 -3.50
N SER A 24 -21.29 -0.20 -2.18
CA SER A 24 -22.08 0.57 -1.20
C SER A 24 -21.84 2.09 -1.28
N SER A 25 -20.66 2.48 -1.75
CA SER A 25 -20.33 3.84 -2.17
C SER A 25 -19.98 3.78 -3.66
N ARG A 26 -20.50 4.71 -4.47
CA ARG A 26 -20.16 4.80 -5.90
C ARG A 26 -18.66 5.06 -6.00
N ILE A 27 -17.89 4.01 -6.32
CA ILE A 27 -16.43 4.00 -6.24
C ILE A 27 -15.82 5.20 -6.98
N PHE A 28 -16.30 5.49 -8.19
CA PHE A 28 -15.73 6.56 -9.01
C PHE A 28 -15.98 7.94 -8.41
N ASP A 29 -17.19 8.21 -7.93
CA ASP A 29 -17.55 9.51 -7.35
C ASP A 29 -16.73 9.74 -6.07
N SER A 30 -16.71 8.73 -5.18
CA SER A 30 -15.94 8.81 -3.93
C SER A 30 -14.44 8.93 -4.15
N PHE A 31 -13.90 8.28 -5.18
CA PHE A 31 -12.49 8.40 -5.54
C PHE A 31 -12.16 9.82 -6.03
N VAL A 32 -12.98 10.40 -6.91
CA VAL A 32 -12.76 11.76 -7.44
C VAL A 32 -12.82 12.78 -6.30
N GLU A 33 -13.82 12.68 -5.42
CA GLU A 33 -13.92 13.54 -4.24
C GLU A 33 -12.67 13.44 -3.35
N GLN A 34 -12.20 12.23 -3.05
CA GLN A 34 -10.99 12.04 -2.24
C GLN A 34 -9.72 12.48 -2.97
N TYR A 35 -9.66 12.40 -4.30
CA TYR A 35 -8.50 12.81 -5.07
C TYR A 35 -8.38 14.34 -5.12
N ASP A 36 -9.49 15.04 -5.35
CA ASP A 36 -9.51 16.51 -5.50
C ASP A 36 -9.27 17.26 -4.19
N GLN A 37 -9.63 16.66 -3.05
CA GLN A 37 -9.52 17.31 -1.73
C GLN A 37 -8.14 17.19 -1.08
N ASN A 38 -7.18 16.52 -1.71
CA ASN A 38 -5.93 16.15 -1.06
C ASN A 38 -4.67 16.59 -1.81
N TYR A 39 -3.67 17.00 -1.03
CA TYR A 39 -2.34 17.27 -1.57
C TYR A 39 -1.55 15.96 -1.74
N PRO A 40 -0.81 15.82 -2.86
CA PRO A 40 0.05 14.66 -3.10
C PRO A 40 1.17 14.58 -2.06
N GLN A 41 1.43 13.37 -1.58
CA GLN A 41 2.41 13.06 -0.54
C GLN A 41 3.24 11.84 -0.94
N VAL A 42 4.56 11.96 -0.77
CA VAL A 42 5.49 10.85 -0.92
C VAL A 42 5.55 10.12 0.41
N HIS A 43 5.23 8.83 0.42
CA HIS A 43 5.30 8.02 1.64
C HIS A 43 6.75 7.74 2.08
N ALA A 44 6.95 7.46 3.37
CA ALA A 44 8.27 7.28 3.97
C ALA A 44 9.09 6.16 3.31
N GLU A 45 8.45 5.04 2.94
CA GLU A 45 9.10 3.90 2.28
C GLU A 45 9.82 4.35 1.00
N VAL A 46 9.13 5.15 0.18
CA VAL A 46 9.65 5.68 -1.09
C VAL A 46 10.72 6.73 -0.82
N GLN A 47 10.53 7.59 0.19
CA GLN A 47 11.53 8.61 0.56
C GLN A 47 12.87 7.96 0.95
N VAL A 48 12.85 6.91 1.78
CA VAL A 48 14.07 6.20 2.20
C VAL A 48 14.70 5.49 1.00
N LEU A 49 13.89 4.83 0.16
CA LEU A 49 14.38 4.17 -1.05
C LEU A 49 15.12 5.15 -1.97
N GLU A 50 14.53 6.30 -2.24
CA GLU A 50 15.13 7.34 -3.07
C GLU A 50 16.40 7.91 -2.45
N HIS A 51 16.39 8.16 -1.14
CA HIS A 51 17.56 8.67 -0.44
C HIS A 51 18.77 7.76 -0.64
N PHE A 52 18.58 6.45 -0.47
CA PHE A 52 19.63 5.45 -0.69
C PHE A 52 20.06 5.39 -2.16
N HIS A 53 19.11 5.41 -3.10
CA HIS A 53 19.40 5.34 -4.53
C HIS A 53 20.16 6.56 -5.03
N GLN A 54 19.67 7.77 -4.75
CA GLN A 54 20.24 9.03 -5.21
C GLN A 54 21.62 9.28 -4.62
N LYS A 55 21.81 8.98 -3.32
CA LYS A 55 23.10 9.15 -2.65
C LYS A 55 24.06 7.96 -2.80
N LYS A 56 23.63 6.89 -3.47
CA LYS A 56 24.42 5.65 -3.67
C LYS A 56 24.96 5.09 -2.35
N LEU A 57 24.10 5.06 -1.32
CA LEU A 57 24.48 4.56 0.00
C LEU A 57 24.63 3.03 -0.02
N SER A 58 25.56 2.53 0.79
CA SER A 58 25.75 1.09 1.00
C SER A 58 24.80 0.54 2.05
N PHE A 59 24.29 -0.66 1.82
CA PHE A 59 23.51 -1.41 2.79
C PHE A 59 24.41 -2.28 3.68
N ALA A 60 24.02 -2.46 4.94
CA ALA A 60 24.66 -3.41 5.83
C ALA A 60 24.49 -4.83 5.27
N ASP A 61 25.58 -5.61 5.25
CA ASP A 61 25.62 -6.96 4.68
C ASP A 61 25.03 -7.09 3.27
N ASN A 62 25.02 -6.00 2.50
CA ASN A 62 24.37 -5.90 1.18
C ASN A 62 22.87 -6.26 1.21
N ASP A 63 22.23 -6.18 2.37
CA ASP A 63 20.78 -6.40 2.54
C ASP A 63 20.01 -5.12 2.23
N ARG A 64 19.35 -5.07 1.07
CA ARG A 64 18.59 -3.91 0.58
C ARG A 64 17.20 -3.82 1.18
N PHE A 65 17.06 -4.20 2.44
CA PHE A 65 15.82 -4.15 3.19
C PHE A 65 15.62 -2.76 3.79
N ILE A 66 14.39 -2.25 3.69
CA ILE A 66 13.93 -1.03 4.35
C ILE A 66 12.85 -1.44 5.35
N ALA A 67 13.16 -1.28 6.64
CA ALA A 67 12.19 -1.48 7.70
C ALA A 67 11.33 -0.22 7.89
N CYS A 68 10.01 -0.39 8.02
CA CYS A 68 9.08 0.68 8.33
C CYS A 68 8.14 0.24 9.47
N SER A 69 7.53 1.20 10.16
CA SER A 69 6.62 0.92 11.29
C SER A 69 5.26 0.34 10.86
N LYS A 70 4.86 0.55 9.60
CA LYS A 70 3.68 -0.04 8.96
C LYS A 70 4.13 -0.79 7.69
N SER A 71 3.36 -1.80 7.29
CA SER A 71 3.57 -2.44 5.98
C SER A 71 3.31 -1.46 4.85
N ALA A 72 3.90 -1.69 3.68
CA ALA A 72 3.77 -0.81 2.54
C ALA A 72 2.33 -0.70 2.01
N CYS A 73 1.98 0.47 1.45
CA CYS A 73 0.78 0.58 0.65
C CYS A 73 0.94 -0.03 -0.75
N LEU A 74 -0.16 -0.20 -1.49
CA LEU A 74 -0.13 -0.79 -2.83
C LEU A 74 0.84 -0.05 -3.76
N CYS A 75 0.78 1.29 -3.76
CA CYS A 75 1.64 2.10 -4.62
C CYS A 75 3.12 2.00 -4.21
N CYS A 76 3.42 1.91 -2.91
CA CYS A 76 4.79 1.70 -2.42
C CYS A 76 5.33 0.32 -2.81
N GLU A 77 4.55 -0.75 -2.64
CA GLU A 77 4.91 -2.11 -3.10
C GLU A 77 5.27 -2.10 -4.60
N LEU A 78 4.39 -1.53 -5.44
CA LEU A 78 4.61 -1.47 -6.88
C LEU A 78 5.79 -0.56 -7.25
N TYR A 79 6.02 0.52 -6.51
CA TYR A 79 7.18 1.38 -6.70
C TYR A 79 8.48 0.60 -6.45
N PHE A 80 8.59 -0.07 -5.31
CA PHE A 80 9.74 -0.91 -4.96
C PHE A 80 9.99 -2.00 -6.03
N LYS A 81 8.91 -2.68 -6.46
CA LYS A 81 8.98 -3.73 -7.48
C LYS A 81 9.61 -3.27 -8.79
N HIS A 82 9.29 -2.05 -9.23
CA HIS A 82 9.70 -1.54 -10.55
C HIS A 82 10.91 -0.60 -10.51
N HIS A 83 11.34 -0.18 -9.32
CA HIS A 83 12.43 0.76 -9.13
C HIS A 83 13.82 0.15 -9.46
N PRO A 84 14.72 0.88 -10.15
CA PRO A 84 16.03 0.36 -10.59
C PRO A 84 16.97 -0.04 -9.44
N ALA A 85 16.79 0.49 -8.23
CA ALA A 85 17.59 0.13 -7.06
C ALA A 85 17.47 -1.35 -6.64
N ARG A 86 16.43 -2.07 -7.11
CA ARG A 86 16.18 -3.48 -6.79
C ARG A 86 16.27 -3.76 -5.28
N MET A 87 15.49 -3.01 -4.50
CA MET A 87 15.39 -3.23 -3.06
C MET A 87 14.58 -4.48 -2.76
N VAL A 88 14.70 -4.99 -1.53
CA VAL A 88 13.83 -6.08 -1.06
C VAL A 88 12.39 -5.57 -1.07
N LEU A 89 11.49 -6.36 -1.63
CA LEU A 89 10.08 -5.99 -1.73
C LEU A 89 9.45 -6.00 -0.33
N PRO A 90 8.87 -4.88 0.15
CA PRO A 90 8.24 -4.83 1.46
C PRO A 90 6.95 -5.65 1.47
N SER A 91 6.58 -6.22 2.62
CA SER A 91 5.19 -6.66 2.83
C SER A 91 4.25 -5.46 2.72
N SER A 92 3.05 -5.73 2.22
CA SER A 92 2.10 -4.70 1.81
C SER A 92 0.69 -5.04 2.26
N HIS A 93 0.02 -4.05 2.88
CA HIS A 93 -1.41 -4.12 3.21
C HIS A 93 -2.30 -3.83 1.99
N ARG A 94 -1.72 -3.47 0.84
CA ARG A 94 -2.39 -3.23 -0.46
C ARG A 94 -3.56 -2.23 -0.46
N LYS A 95 -3.59 -1.33 0.52
CA LYS A 95 -4.55 -0.21 0.55
C LYS A 95 -4.09 0.84 -0.46
N VAL A 96 -5.05 1.41 -1.17
CA VAL A 96 -4.83 2.49 -2.14
C VAL A 96 -5.00 3.81 -1.41
N TRP A 97 -3.96 4.64 -1.45
CA TRP A 97 -4.01 6.00 -0.90
C TRP A 97 -4.10 7.00 -2.06
N THR A 98 -5.19 7.76 -2.12
CA THR A 98 -5.42 8.77 -3.17
C THR A 98 -4.40 9.90 -3.12
N ARG A 99 -3.81 10.14 -1.95
CA ARG A 99 -2.75 11.14 -1.73
C ARG A 99 -1.37 10.68 -2.19
N TRP A 100 -1.17 9.41 -2.51
CA TRP A 100 0.16 8.90 -2.83
C TRP A 100 0.69 9.54 -4.12
N SER A 101 1.95 9.96 -4.10
CA SER A 101 2.66 10.44 -5.29
C SER A 101 4.10 9.93 -5.35
N PRO A 102 4.68 9.76 -6.55
CA PRO A 102 6.12 9.57 -6.67
C PRO A 102 6.88 10.83 -6.23
N PRO A 103 8.19 10.72 -5.95
CA PRO A 103 9.04 11.87 -5.64
C PRO A 103 8.99 12.94 -6.74
N ALA A 104 8.96 14.22 -6.37
CA ALA A 104 8.97 15.29 -7.37
C ALA A 104 10.32 15.34 -8.12
N VAL A 105 10.28 15.39 -9.45
CA VAL A 105 11.47 15.63 -10.27
C VAL A 105 11.65 17.13 -10.46
N LYS A 106 12.81 17.68 -10.09
CA LYS A 106 13.08 19.13 -10.11
C LYS A 106 12.91 19.76 -11.51
N ALA A 107 13.33 19.06 -12.56
CA ALA A 107 13.24 19.52 -13.94
C ALA A 107 12.65 18.42 -14.83
N PHE A 108 11.31 18.36 -14.88
CA PHE A 108 10.60 17.36 -15.68
C PHE A 108 10.78 17.63 -17.17
N THR A 109 11.86 17.09 -17.74
CA THR A 109 12.27 17.29 -19.13
C THR A 109 12.65 15.96 -19.76
N LYS A 110 12.40 15.78 -21.05
CA LYS A 110 12.62 14.48 -21.72
C LYS A 110 14.09 14.03 -21.72
N ASP A 111 15.02 14.97 -21.65
CA ASP A 111 16.45 14.69 -21.69
C ASP A 111 16.99 14.25 -20.32
N ASP A 112 16.31 14.66 -19.24
CA ASP A 112 16.70 14.34 -17.88
C ASP A 112 16.54 12.83 -17.56
N MET A 113 17.57 12.26 -16.95
CA MET A 113 17.61 10.85 -16.58
C MET A 113 16.55 10.52 -15.53
N ALA A 114 16.40 11.36 -14.49
CA ALA A 114 15.44 11.14 -13.41
C ALA A 114 13.99 11.19 -13.91
N THR A 115 13.70 12.09 -14.84
CA THR A 115 12.42 12.16 -15.54
C THR A 115 12.13 10.86 -16.30
N ARG A 116 13.10 10.35 -17.07
CA ARG A 116 12.93 9.09 -17.81
C ARG A 116 12.74 7.89 -16.89
N GLU A 117 13.51 7.81 -15.80
CA GLU A 117 13.37 6.75 -14.79
C GLU A 117 11.98 6.78 -14.15
N GLN A 118 11.52 7.97 -13.73
CA GLN A 118 10.19 8.11 -13.16
C GLN A 118 9.08 7.71 -14.15
N ILE A 119 9.17 8.15 -15.41
CA ILE A 119 8.20 7.75 -16.45
C ILE A 119 8.20 6.22 -16.61
N GLN A 120 9.35 5.58 -16.63
CA GLN A 120 9.45 4.12 -16.75
C GLN A 120 8.82 3.40 -15.56
N ILE A 121 9.09 3.85 -14.33
CA ILE A 121 8.50 3.28 -13.11
C ILE A 121 6.98 3.46 -13.16
N MET A 122 6.49 4.67 -13.38
CA MET A 122 5.06 4.98 -13.39
C MET A 122 4.31 4.25 -14.51
N SER A 123 4.94 4.06 -15.68
CA SER A 123 4.36 3.28 -16.78
C SER A 123 4.17 1.81 -16.39
N LYS A 124 5.16 1.21 -15.71
CA LYS A 124 5.07 -0.18 -15.23
C LYS A 124 4.04 -0.34 -14.13
N ILE A 125 3.99 0.57 -13.16
CA ILE A 125 2.95 0.59 -12.10
C ILE A 125 1.56 0.67 -12.74
N THR A 126 1.38 1.57 -13.71
CA THR A 126 0.11 1.74 -14.42
C THR A 126 -0.29 0.47 -15.17
N GLN A 127 0.67 -0.21 -15.81
CA GLN A 127 0.42 -1.47 -16.50
C GLN A 127 0.02 -2.58 -15.52
N ASP A 128 0.76 -2.76 -14.42
CA ASP A 128 0.45 -3.76 -13.39
C ASP A 128 -0.93 -3.53 -12.76
N LEU A 129 -1.31 -2.28 -12.50
CA LEU A 129 -2.63 -1.95 -11.98
C LEU A 129 -3.73 -2.21 -13.02
N ARG A 130 -3.50 -1.85 -14.28
CA ARG A 130 -4.43 -2.11 -15.37
C ARG A 130 -4.72 -3.61 -15.50
N ASP A 131 -3.67 -4.43 -15.50
CA ASP A 131 -3.81 -5.88 -15.64
C ASP A 131 -4.57 -6.48 -14.45
N GLN A 132 -4.26 -6.04 -13.22
CA GLN A 132 -5.00 -6.47 -12.02
C GLN A 132 -6.48 -6.08 -12.06
N ILE A 133 -6.80 -4.86 -12.51
CA ILE A 133 -8.19 -4.38 -12.61
C ILE A 133 -8.95 -5.14 -13.70
N ILE A 134 -8.34 -5.33 -14.87
CA ILE A 134 -8.95 -6.11 -15.96
C ILE A 134 -9.24 -7.52 -15.46
N ASP A 135 -8.28 -8.17 -14.80
CA ASP A 135 -8.48 -9.51 -14.24
C ASP A 135 -9.57 -9.55 -13.16
N GLN A 136 -9.66 -8.54 -12.30
CA GLN A 136 -10.71 -8.44 -11.29
C GLN A 136 -12.10 -8.29 -11.94
N VAL A 137 -12.18 -7.45 -12.96
CA VAL A 137 -13.41 -7.19 -13.72
C VAL A 137 -13.86 -8.44 -14.46
N LEU A 138 -12.96 -9.11 -15.17
CA LEU A 138 -13.25 -10.32 -15.92
C LEU A 138 -13.70 -11.47 -15.00
N ARG A 139 -13.12 -11.57 -13.80
CA ARG A 139 -13.49 -12.58 -12.79
C ARG A 139 -14.74 -12.21 -11.98
N ARG A 140 -15.25 -10.97 -12.11
CA ARG A 140 -16.33 -10.40 -11.27
C ARG A 140 -16.06 -10.59 -9.76
N SER A 141 -14.79 -10.60 -9.37
CA SER A 141 -14.40 -10.81 -7.99
C SER A 141 -14.64 -9.55 -7.17
N GLN A 142 -15.21 -9.70 -5.98
CA GLN A 142 -15.33 -8.59 -5.02
C GLN A 142 -13.94 -8.09 -4.65
N ALA A 143 -13.83 -6.79 -4.37
CA ALA A 143 -12.60 -6.22 -3.82
C ALA A 143 -12.21 -6.96 -2.53
N SER A 144 -10.90 -7.04 -2.25
CA SER A 144 -10.38 -7.72 -1.07
C SER A 144 -11.09 -7.24 0.20
N ARG A 145 -11.38 -8.16 1.11
CA ARG A 145 -11.96 -7.83 2.42
C ARG A 145 -11.03 -6.86 3.14
N TRP A 146 -11.63 -5.85 3.75
CA TRP A 146 -10.93 -4.86 4.57
C TRP A 146 -10.05 -5.58 5.60
N HIS A 147 -8.79 -5.14 5.73
CA HIS A 147 -7.88 -5.59 6.77
C HIS A 147 -7.28 -4.36 7.47
N PRO A 148 -7.03 -4.41 8.79
CA PRO A 148 -6.48 -3.30 9.55
C PRO A 148 -5.05 -2.99 9.09
N ASP A 149 -4.76 -1.74 8.74
CA ASP A 149 -3.46 -1.31 8.19
C ASP A 149 -2.30 -1.35 9.19
N SER A 150 -2.60 -1.61 10.46
CA SER A 150 -1.65 -1.66 11.56
C SER A 150 -1.75 -3.02 12.26
N MET A 151 -0.80 -3.91 11.99
CA MET A 151 -0.40 -4.90 12.98
C MET A 151 0.84 -4.34 13.66
N THR A 152 0.92 -4.38 14.99
CA THR A 152 2.08 -3.90 15.76
C THR A 152 3.35 -4.75 15.55
N CYS A 153 3.43 -5.50 14.45
CA CYS A 153 4.52 -6.41 14.13
C CYS A 153 5.48 -5.75 13.12
N ILE A 154 6.76 -6.07 13.27
CA ILE A 154 7.83 -5.69 12.35
C ILE A 154 7.48 -6.17 10.94
N THR A 155 7.67 -5.33 9.91
CA THR A 155 7.38 -5.66 8.51
C THR A 155 7.96 -7.02 8.13
N GLU A 156 7.09 -8.01 7.92
CA GLU A 156 7.47 -9.33 7.46
C GLU A 156 7.88 -9.27 5.97
N THR A 157 8.71 -10.20 5.50
CA THR A 157 9.07 -10.29 4.07
C THR A 157 8.31 -11.46 3.43
N ILE A 158 7.73 -11.25 2.25
CA ILE A 158 7.17 -12.36 1.46
C ILE A 158 8.34 -13.13 0.85
N SER A 159 8.79 -14.19 1.53
CA SER A 159 9.76 -15.13 0.96
C SER A 159 9.08 -15.92 -0.17
N GLY A 160 9.65 -15.89 -1.37
CA GLY A 160 9.10 -16.46 -2.61
C GLY A 160 9.03 -18.00 -2.65
N GLY A 161 8.34 -18.62 -1.71
CA GLY A 161 8.04 -20.05 -1.67
C GLY A 161 6.68 -20.38 -2.27
N ASN A 162 6.68 -21.20 -3.32
CA ASN A 162 5.54 -21.81 -4.04
C ASN A 162 4.18 -21.81 -3.31
N ILE A 163 3.21 -21.07 -3.86
CA ILE A 163 1.80 -21.16 -3.44
C ILE A 163 1.25 -22.52 -3.92
N LYS A 164 1.25 -23.52 -3.03
CA LYS A 164 0.24 -24.59 -3.10
C LYS A 164 -1.00 -24.09 -2.37
N LEU A 165 -2.04 -23.88 -3.15
CA LEU A 165 -3.43 -23.72 -2.74
C LEU A 165 -3.80 -24.83 -1.73
N LEU A 166 -4.13 -24.46 -0.50
CA LEU A 166 -4.84 -25.32 0.44
C LEU A 166 -5.94 -24.49 1.13
N ASP A 167 -7.15 -24.78 0.65
CA ASP A 167 -8.44 -24.92 1.33
C ASP A 167 -8.62 -24.29 2.73
N GLU A 168 -9.63 -23.42 2.83
CA GLU A 168 -10.14 -22.83 4.07
C GLU A 168 -10.94 -23.87 4.87
N GLN A 169 -10.32 -24.58 5.81
CA GLN A 169 -11.04 -25.21 6.92
C GLN A 169 -10.28 -25.12 8.25
N HIS A 170 -10.92 -24.42 9.20
CA HIS A 170 -10.76 -24.51 10.65
C HIS A 170 -9.38 -24.23 11.27
N ILE A 171 -9.23 -23.06 11.91
CA ILE A 171 -8.33 -22.91 13.06
C ILE A 171 -9.12 -22.35 14.24
N SER A 172 -9.35 -23.25 15.19
CA SER A 172 -9.76 -23.01 16.56
C SER A 172 -8.70 -22.26 17.35
N GLU A 173 -9.17 -21.47 18.31
CA GLU A 173 -8.41 -20.81 19.37
C GLU A 173 -7.35 -21.72 20.03
N ASN A 174 -6.15 -21.17 20.22
CA ASN A 174 -5.28 -21.45 21.37
C ASN A 174 -4.12 -20.43 21.38
N SER A 175 -4.17 -19.42 22.26
CA SER A 175 -3.58 -19.43 23.60
C SER A 175 -2.06 -19.33 23.59
N CYS A 176 -1.55 -18.09 23.70
CA CYS A 176 -0.18 -17.84 24.13
C CYS A 176 -0.13 -18.00 25.66
N GLY A 177 0.54 -19.06 26.10
CA GLY A 177 0.71 -19.45 27.48
C GLY A 177 1.55 -18.47 28.30
N LYS A 178 1.11 -18.33 29.55
CA LYS A 178 1.66 -17.54 30.66
C LYS A 178 3.07 -17.95 31.09
N SER A 179 3.84 -16.96 31.56
CA SER A 179 4.68 -17.01 32.78
C SER A 179 5.34 -15.64 33.01
N VAL A 180 5.52 -15.04 34.19
CA VAL A 180 5.15 -15.25 35.60
C VAL A 180 5.30 -13.85 36.25
N ALA A 181 4.49 -13.59 37.28
CA ALA A 181 4.33 -12.35 38.01
C ALA A 181 5.58 -11.78 38.73
N ASN A 182 5.52 -10.48 39.07
CA ASN A 182 5.60 -10.07 40.47
C ASN A 182 4.90 -8.71 40.72
N SER A 183 4.13 -8.71 41.81
CA SER A 183 3.24 -7.67 42.34
C SER A 183 3.93 -6.41 42.87
N LEU A 184 3.18 -5.30 42.94
CA LEU A 184 3.06 -4.43 44.13
C LEU A 184 1.85 -3.48 43.98
N ASN A 185 1.24 -3.17 45.13
CA ASN A 185 -0.16 -2.76 45.32
C ASN A 185 -0.51 -1.27 45.07
N SER A 186 -1.74 -1.02 44.61
CA SER A 186 -2.80 0.00 44.94
C SER A 186 -2.48 1.20 45.87
N PRO A 187 -3.20 2.36 45.79
CA PRO A 187 -4.67 2.42 45.71
C PRO A 187 -5.34 3.55 44.90
N GLU A 188 -6.67 3.43 44.89
CA GLU A 188 -7.76 4.13 44.21
C GLU A 188 -7.85 5.65 44.45
N THR A 189 -8.39 6.39 43.48
CA THR A 189 -9.47 7.40 43.66
C THR A 189 -10.13 7.69 42.30
N GLY A 190 -11.46 7.78 42.28
CA GLY A 190 -12.28 7.82 41.06
C GLY A 190 -12.70 9.20 40.53
N GLU A 191 -13.81 9.16 39.78
CA GLU A 191 -14.57 10.21 39.08
C GLU A 191 -14.15 10.43 37.60
N ARG A 192 -14.91 9.97 36.58
CA ARG A 192 -16.27 10.32 36.08
C ARG A 192 -16.21 11.37 34.95
N GLY A 193 -16.23 10.87 33.71
CA GLY A 193 -17.02 11.41 32.59
C GLY A 193 -16.44 12.60 31.81
N GLY A 194 -16.03 12.34 30.57
CA GLY A 194 -15.84 13.34 29.52
C GLY A 194 -15.51 12.63 28.21
N LEU A 195 -16.44 12.66 27.25
CA LEU A 195 -16.30 12.08 25.91
C LEU A 195 -15.45 13.02 25.06
N ASP A 196 -14.16 12.74 24.92
CA ASP A 196 -13.32 13.42 23.94
C ASP A 196 -13.30 12.58 22.66
N GLN A 197 -13.94 13.11 21.62
CA GLN A 197 -13.76 12.64 20.25
C GLN A 197 -12.35 13.04 19.82
N GLU A 198 -11.38 12.16 20.03
CA GLU A 198 -10.08 12.25 19.37
C GLU A 198 -10.28 11.94 17.88
N LEU A 199 -10.35 13.01 17.08
CA LEU A 199 -10.14 12.94 15.65
C LEU A 199 -8.63 12.74 15.43
N ASP A 200 -8.21 11.48 15.38
CA ASP A 200 -6.83 11.10 15.06
C ASP A 200 -6.48 11.52 13.63
N SER A 201 -5.86 12.68 13.52
CA SER A 201 -5.18 13.16 12.32
C SER A 201 -3.83 12.45 12.21
N ASP A 202 -3.83 11.20 11.74
CA ASP A 202 -2.64 10.37 11.48
C ASP A 202 -1.99 10.72 10.12
N ASP A 203 -1.68 12.00 9.88
CA ASP A 203 -0.87 12.44 8.73
C ASP A 203 0.61 12.44 9.15
N GLY A 204 1.25 11.28 9.01
CA GLY A 204 2.68 11.05 9.30
C GLY A 204 3.64 11.73 8.32
N GLY A 205 3.35 12.96 7.89
CA GLY A 205 4.20 13.76 7.03
C GLY A 205 5.17 14.63 7.82
N VAL A 206 6.48 14.41 7.66
CA VAL A 206 7.50 15.39 8.06
C VAL A 206 7.93 16.15 6.82
N SER A 207 7.70 17.46 6.80
CA SER A 207 8.28 18.35 5.79
C SER A 207 9.78 18.47 6.03
N ILE A 208 10.57 18.10 5.03
CA ILE A 208 12.01 18.37 4.99
C ILE A 208 12.21 19.49 3.99
N ASP A 209 12.65 20.66 4.47
CA ASP A 209 13.11 21.74 3.61
C ASP A 209 14.41 21.27 2.92
N LEU A 210 14.39 21.27 1.58
CA LEU A 210 15.54 20.98 0.71
C LEU A 210 16.10 22.25 0.08
#